data_AF-A0A960J5K6-F1
#
_entry.id   AF-A0A960J5K6-F1
#
_cell.length_a   1.000
_cell.length_b   1.000
_cell.length_c   1.000
_cell.angle_alpha   90.00
_cell.angle_beta   90.00
_cell.angle_gamma   90.00
#
_symmetry.space_group_name_H-M   'P 1'
#
loop_
_entity.id
_entity.type
_entity.pdbx_description
1 polymer ?
#
loop_
_entity_poly.entity_id
_entity_poly.type
_entity_poly.pdbx_seq_one_letter_code
_entity_poly.pdbx_strand_id
1 'polypeptide(L)'
;MYRELHDLLTDPSHDRGTRLLRLQGWRGDQLCRATDAGLVARLAPAFCALGGLAVALVGSSALAAAVAVTAAVGVVAANHPVEWVANALAARGGRVPLPRNRAAKRLGCAIGTVLLVVAAVAFASGHAVAGAASAGVLAAVAGFVAVTNLCVPSAIFTVLWGAGRAQAPSLAVLLPGGRRR
;
A
#
# COMPACT_ATOMS: atom_id res chain seq x y z
N MET A 1 8.71 -3.54 21.64
CA MET A 1 8.49 -2.71 20.44
C MET A 1 9.81 -2.22 19.87
N TYR A 2 10.61 -1.43 20.62
CA TYR A 2 11.91 -0.94 20.15
C TYR A 2 12.89 -2.05 19.75
N ARG A 3 13.01 -3.12 20.57
CA ARG A 3 13.94 -4.24 20.31
C ARG A 3 13.69 -4.92 18.95
N GLU A 4 12.42 -5.25 18.66
CA GLU A 4 12.04 -5.91 17.40
C GLU A 4 12.25 -5.02 16.16
N LEU A 5 12.05 -3.70 16.30
CA LEU A 5 12.35 -2.75 15.23
C LEU A 5 13.87 -2.56 15.05
N HIS A 6 14.61 -2.46 16.16
CA HIS A 6 16.06 -2.39 16.15
C HIS A 6 16.62 -3.62 15.44
N ASP A 7 16.23 -4.82 15.84
CA ASP A 7 16.64 -6.08 15.20
C ASP A 7 16.30 -6.08 13.71
N LEU A 8 15.10 -5.64 13.32
CA LEU A 8 14.73 -5.51 11.91
C LEU A 8 15.65 -4.54 11.13
N LEU A 9 16.12 -3.47 11.77
CA LEU A 9 16.93 -2.42 11.18
C LEU A 9 18.45 -2.64 11.34
N THR A 10 18.90 -3.56 12.19
CA THR A 10 20.33 -3.80 12.41
C THR A 10 20.78 -5.21 12.08
N ASP A 11 19.90 -6.21 12.06
CA ASP A 11 20.28 -7.61 11.85
C ASP A 11 20.88 -7.85 10.46
N PRO A 12 22.19 -8.18 10.36
CA PRO A 12 22.89 -8.32 9.09
C PRO A 12 22.40 -9.51 8.26
N SER A 13 21.66 -10.46 8.85
CA SER A 13 21.10 -11.61 8.12
C SER A 13 19.99 -11.22 7.14
N HIS A 14 19.40 -10.02 7.30
CA HIS A 14 18.38 -9.51 6.38
C HIS A 14 19.00 -8.58 5.34
N ASP A 15 18.83 -8.92 4.06
CA ASP A 15 19.09 -7.99 2.96
C ASP A 15 18.08 -6.82 2.96
N ARG A 16 18.38 -5.78 2.17
CA ARG A 16 17.53 -4.58 2.08
C ARG A 16 16.09 -4.90 1.65
N GLY A 17 15.90 -5.77 0.66
CA GLY A 17 14.58 -6.16 0.15
C GLY A 17 13.76 -6.85 1.24
N THR A 18 14.37 -7.81 1.93
CA THR A 18 13.75 -8.50 3.07
C THR A 18 13.30 -7.51 4.16
N ARG A 19 14.14 -6.53 4.52
CA ARG A 19 13.78 -5.51 5.52
C ARG A 19 12.58 -4.68 5.09
N LEU A 20 12.54 -4.24 3.83
CA LEU A 20 11.44 -3.44 3.29
C LEU A 20 10.12 -4.22 3.26
N LEU A 21 10.13 -5.47 2.80
CA LEU A 21 8.94 -6.33 2.81
C LEU A 21 8.48 -6.61 4.25
N ARG A 22 9.42 -6.72 5.19
CA ARG A 22 9.10 -6.87 6.60
C ARG A 22 8.49 -5.60 7.20
N LEU A 23 8.90 -4.41 6.79
CA LEU A 23 8.25 -3.15 7.18
C LEU A 23 6.82 -3.03 6.64
N GLN A 24 6.48 -3.77 5.57
CA GLN A 24 5.12 -3.88 5.04
C GLN A 24 4.25 -4.91 5.79
N GLY A 25 4.81 -5.57 6.80
CA GLY A 25 4.10 -6.53 7.65
C GLY A 25 4.15 -7.97 7.15
N TRP A 26 4.92 -8.32 6.12
CA TRP A 26 5.08 -9.71 5.68
C TRP A 26 6.14 -10.47 6.47
N ARG A 27 5.85 -11.71 6.87
CA ARG A 27 6.74 -12.63 7.61
C ARG A 27 6.49 -14.07 7.15
N GLY A 28 7.41 -14.98 7.47
CA GLY A 28 7.27 -16.42 7.21
C GLY A 28 7.04 -16.73 5.73
N ASP A 29 6.07 -17.59 5.44
CA ASP A 29 5.66 -17.96 4.07
C ASP A 29 5.35 -16.75 3.19
N GLN A 30 4.74 -15.71 3.78
CA GLN A 30 4.34 -14.51 3.05
C GLN A 30 5.52 -13.68 2.60
N LEU A 31 6.58 -13.66 3.40
CA LEU A 31 7.81 -12.98 3.03
C LEU A 31 8.43 -13.67 1.81
N CYS A 32 8.53 -15.01 1.82
CA CYS A 32 9.03 -15.76 0.68
C CYS A 32 8.18 -15.48 -0.58
N ARG A 33 6.86 -15.59 -0.47
CA ARG A 33 5.95 -15.28 -1.60
C ARG A 33 6.07 -13.85 -2.11
N ALA A 34 6.24 -12.87 -1.23
CA ALA A 34 6.42 -11.48 -1.62
C ALA A 34 7.77 -11.23 -2.30
N THR A 35 8.83 -11.91 -1.84
CA THR A 35 10.15 -11.88 -2.46
C THR A 35 10.10 -12.50 -3.86
N ASP A 36 9.50 -13.69 -4.00
CA ASP A 36 9.36 -14.40 -5.28
C ASP A 36 8.51 -13.63 -6.30
N ALA A 37 7.50 -12.89 -5.81
CA ALA A 37 6.67 -12.04 -6.65
C ALA A 37 7.45 -10.84 -7.25
N GLY A 38 8.60 -10.46 -6.68
CA GLY A 38 9.47 -9.43 -7.23
C GLY A 38 8.75 -8.11 -7.55
N LEU A 39 8.77 -7.70 -8.82
CA LEU A 39 8.10 -6.47 -9.29
C LEU A 39 6.58 -6.53 -9.16
N VAL A 40 5.98 -7.72 -9.15
CA VAL A 40 4.52 -7.89 -9.04
C VAL A 40 4.02 -7.36 -7.69
N ALA A 41 4.83 -7.45 -6.63
CA ALA A 41 4.52 -6.87 -5.31
C ALA A 41 4.37 -5.35 -5.31
N ARG A 42 4.83 -4.69 -6.38
CA ARG A 42 4.81 -3.23 -6.56
C ARG A 42 3.72 -2.75 -7.51
N LEU A 43 2.87 -3.65 -8.03
CA LEU A 43 1.80 -3.29 -8.97
C LEU A 43 0.77 -2.35 -8.35
N ALA A 44 0.35 -2.57 -7.11
CA ALA A 44 -0.60 -1.69 -6.44
C ALA A 44 -0.07 -0.24 -6.32
N PRO A 45 1.13 0.03 -5.76
CA PRO A 45 1.65 1.39 -5.74
C PRO A 45 1.94 1.95 -7.14
N ALA A 46 2.37 1.13 -8.11
CA ALA A 46 2.56 1.60 -9.48
C ALA A 46 1.23 2.06 -10.11
N PHE A 47 0.16 1.29 -9.92
CA PHE A 47 -1.18 1.65 -10.38
C PHE A 47 -1.67 2.94 -9.70
N CYS A 48 -1.51 3.08 -8.38
CA CYS A 48 -1.87 4.31 -7.68
C CYS A 48 -1.04 5.51 -8.16
N ALA A 49 0.24 5.30 -8.50
CA ALA A 49 1.12 6.36 -9.01
C ALA A 49 0.63 6.87 -10.37
N LEU A 50 0.38 5.94 -11.30
CA LEU A 50 -0.12 6.26 -12.64
C LEU A 50 -1.53 6.84 -12.58
N GLY A 51 -2.40 6.29 -11.72
CA GLY A 51 -3.74 6.81 -11.48
C GLY A 51 -3.72 8.23 -10.92
N GLY A 52 -2.88 8.49 -9.91
CA GLY A 52 -2.69 9.84 -9.35
C GLY A 52 -2.17 10.82 -10.39
N LEU A 53 -1.21 10.41 -11.22
CA LEU A 53 -0.67 11.25 -12.30
C LEU A 53 -1.76 11.55 -13.34
N ALA A 54 -2.50 10.54 -13.78
CA ALA A 54 -3.60 10.72 -14.74
C ALA A 54 -4.68 11.65 -14.17
N VAL A 55 -5.05 11.49 -12.89
CA VAL A 55 -5.99 12.37 -12.20
C VAL A 55 -5.48 13.82 -12.16
N ALA A 56 -4.20 14.04 -11.83
CA ALA A 56 -3.61 15.37 -11.76
C ALA A 56 -3.57 16.07 -13.13
N LEU A 57 -3.28 15.32 -14.20
CA LEU A 57 -3.20 15.86 -15.57
C LEU A 57 -4.57 16.11 -16.20
N VAL A 58 -5.53 15.20 -15.98
CA VAL A 58 -6.87 15.28 -16.58
C VAL A 58 -7.78 16.23 -15.82
N GLY A 59 -7.60 16.35 -14.48
CA GLY A 59 -8.42 17.22 -13.65
C GLY A 59 -9.87 16.74 -13.47
N SER A 60 -10.15 15.46 -13.69
CA SER A 60 -11.51 14.91 -13.64
C SER A 60 -11.87 14.38 -12.25
N SER A 61 -12.93 14.93 -11.67
CA SER A 61 -13.51 14.44 -10.40
C SER A 61 -14.00 12.99 -10.51
N ALA A 62 -14.62 12.62 -11.64
CA ALA A 62 -15.09 11.25 -11.87
C ALA A 62 -13.92 10.25 -11.93
N LEU A 63 -12.81 10.62 -12.61
CA LEU A 63 -11.62 9.79 -12.65
C LEU A 63 -11.00 9.65 -11.25
N ALA A 64 -10.88 10.76 -10.51
CA ALA A 64 -10.37 10.76 -9.14
C ALA A 64 -11.19 9.82 -8.24
N ALA A 65 -12.51 9.89 -8.31
CA ALA A 65 -13.42 9.03 -7.56
C ALA A 65 -13.27 7.56 -7.95
N ALA A 66 -13.18 7.24 -9.24
CA ALA A 66 -13.00 5.87 -9.71
C ALA A 66 -11.70 5.25 -9.18
N VAL A 67 -10.58 5.99 -9.25
CA VAL A 67 -9.31 5.52 -8.69
C VAL A 67 -9.40 5.44 -7.16
N ALA A 68 -10.07 6.39 -6.49
CA ALA A 68 -10.27 6.35 -5.03
C ALA A 68 -10.97 5.06 -4.58
N VAL A 69 -11.99 4.61 -5.32
CA VAL A 69 -12.70 3.34 -5.04
C VAL A 69 -11.74 2.16 -5.10
N THR A 70 -10.86 2.08 -6.11
CA THR A 70 -9.89 0.97 -6.18
C THR A 70 -8.92 0.97 -4.99
N ALA A 71 -8.44 2.14 -4.58
CA ALA A 71 -7.60 2.29 -3.40
C ALA A 71 -8.36 1.88 -2.13
N ALA A 72 -9.63 2.29 -2.01
CA ALA A 72 -10.50 1.97 -0.87
C ALA A 72 -10.75 0.46 -0.76
N VAL A 73 -10.95 -0.23 -1.89
CA VAL A 73 -10.98 -1.69 -1.92
C VAL A 73 -9.68 -2.26 -1.36
N GLY A 74 -8.51 -1.72 -1.73
CA GLY A 74 -7.22 -2.12 -1.16
C GLY A 74 -7.07 -1.95 0.36
N VAL A 75 -7.88 -1.10 0.99
CA VAL A 75 -7.91 -0.93 2.46
C VAL A 75 -8.59 -2.12 3.15
N VAL A 76 -9.74 -2.54 2.62
CA VAL A 76 -10.63 -3.51 3.27
C VAL A 76 -10.43 -4.94 2.75
N ALA A 77 -10.11 -5.09 1.47
CA ALA A 77 -9.92 -6.37 0.83
C ALA A 77 -8.56 -7.00 1.14
N ALA A 78 -8.46 -8.29 0.83
CA ALA A 78 -7.22 -9.04 0.96
C ALA A 78 -6.08 -8.50 0.09
N ASN A 79 -6.41 -7.97 -1.09
CA ASN A 79 -5.46 -7.47 -2.08
C ASN A 79 -6.12 -6.32 -2.86
N HIS A 80 -5.32 -5.45 -3.45
CA HIS A 80 -5.81 -4.38 -4.33
C HIS A 80 -6.41 -4.99 -5.62
N PRO A 81 -7.37 -4.35 -6.30
CA PRO A 81 -7.95 -4.90 -7.54
C PRO A 81 -6.92 -5.33 -8.60
N VAL A 82 -5.86 -4.54 -8.80
CA VAL A 82 -4.76 -4.90 -9.71
C VAL A 82 -3.98 -6.15 -9.28
N GLU A 83 -3.86 -6.38 -7.97
CA GLU A 83 -3.20 -7.56 -7.43
C GLU A 83 -4.09 -8.80 -7.56
N TRP A 84 -5.43 -8.66 -7.55
CA TRP A 84 -6.33 -9.77 -7.87
C TRP A 84 -6.15 -10.26 -9.30
N VAL A 85 -6.05 -9.32 -10.26
CA VAL A 85 -5.75 -9.66 -11.65
C VAL A 85 -4.41 -10.37 -11.75
N ALA A 86 -3.37 -9.84 -11.11
CA ALA A 86 -2.05 -10.46 -11.09
C ALA A 86 -2.07 -11.88 -10.46
N ASN A 87 -2.80 -12.07 -9.37
CA ASN A 87 -2.93 -13.36 -8.70
C ASN A 87 -3.74 -14.37 -9.54
N ALA A 88 -4.79 -13.92 -10.24
CA ALA A 88 -5.53 -14.77 -11.16
C ALA A 88 -4.66 -15.23 -12.33
N LEU A 89 -3.80 -14.36 -12.86
CA LEU A 89 -2.82 -14.71 -13.89
C LEU A 89 -1.74 -15.66 -13.36
N ALA A 90 -1.25 -15.42 -12.14
CA ALA A 90 -0.29 -16.30 -11.48
C ALA A 90 -0.86 -17.71 -11.29
N ALA A 91 -2.11 -17.83 -10.84
CA ALA A 91 -2.79 -19.11 -10.67
C ALA A 91 -2.93 -19.89 -11.99
N ARG A 92 -3.23 -19.21 -13.10
CA ARG A 92 -3.29 -19.83 -14.43
C ARG A 92 -1.92 -20.26 -14.96
N GLY A 93 -0.87 -19.54 -14.61
CA GLY A 93 0.51 -19.79 -15.06
C GLY A 93 1.34 -20.64 -14.11
N GLY A 94 0.76 -21.25 -13.08
CA GLY A 94 1.49 -22.04 -12.08
C GLY A 94 2.51 -21.24 -11.25
N ARG A 95 2.35 -19.91 -11.17
CA ARG A 95 3.24 -19.03 -10.40
C ARG A 95 2.70 -18.80 -8.99
N VAL A 96 3.60 -18.50 -8.06
CA VAL A 96 3.25 -18.20 -6.67
C VAL A 96 2.43 -16.89 -6.61
N PRO A 97 1.22 -16.90 -6.00
CA PRO A 97 0.41 -15.69 -5.86
C PRO A 97 0.95 -14.78 -4.76
N LEU A 98 0.73 -13.47 -4.92
CA LEU A 98 1.03 -12.49 -3.90
C LEU A 98 0.32 -12.82 -2.58
N PRO A 99 0.99 -12.65 -1.43
CA PRO A 99 0.33 -12.77 -0.14
C PRO A 99 -0.74 -11.68 0.04
N ARG A 100 -1.65 -11.92 0.98
CA ARG A 100 -2.67 -10.93 1.38
C ARG A 100 -1.99 -9.71 2.02
N ASN A 101 -2.50 -8.52 1.74
CA ASN A 101 -2.05 -7.26 2.31
C ASN A 101 -2.35 -7.23 3.82
N ARG A 102 -1.32 -6.91 4.61
CA ARG A 102 -1.41 -6.76 6.06
C ARG A 102 -1.71 -5.31 6.45
N ALA A 103 -2.04 -5.08 7.72
CA ALA A 103 -2.42 -3.78 8.25
C ALA A 103 -1.45 -2.66 7.86
N ALA A 104 -0.13 -2.89 7.96
CA ALA A 104 0.86 -1.89 7.57
C ALA A 104 0.74 -1.48 6.09
N LYS A 105 0.68 -2.45 5.17
CA LYS A 105 0.49 -2.17 3.73
C LYS A 105 -0.87 -1.52 3.43
N ARG A 106 -1.94 -1.94 4.12
CA ARG A 106 -3.29 -1.36 3.97
C ARG A 106 -3.35 0.12 4.38
N LEU A 107 -2.50 0.58 5.30
CA LEU A 107 -2.41 2.00 5.63
C LEU A 107 -2.00 2.84 4.41
N GLY A 108 -1.10 2.33 3.57
CA GLY A 108 -0.72 2.99 2.33
C GLY A 108 -1.91 3.18 1.38
N CYS A 109 -2.75 2.16 1.23
CA CYS A 109 -4.00 2.27 0.48
C CYS A 109 -4.96 3.29 1.11
N ALA A 110 -5.06 3.33 2.44
CA ALA A 110 -5.96 4.25 3.14
C ALA A 110 -5.57 5.72 2.91
N ILE A 111 -4.27 6.03 3.00
CA ILE A 111 -3.75 7.36 2.68
C ILE A 111 -4.01 7.71 1.21
N GLY A 112 -3.79 6.74 0.30
CA GLY A 112 -4.09 6.93 -1.12
C GLY A 112 -5.57 7.24 -1.38
N THR A 113 -6.48 6.52 -0.72
CA THR A 113 -7.92 6.80 -0.78
C THR A 113 -8.23 8.22 -0.32
N VAL A 114 -7.69 8.66 0.83
CA VAL A 114 -7.92 10.01 1.35
C VAL A 114 -7.47 11.07 0.35
N LEU A 115 -6.24 10.95 -0.19
CA LEU A 115 -5.72 11.92 -1.16
C LEU A 115 -6.57 11.98 -2.44
N LEU A 116 -7.07 10.84 -2.92
CA LEU A 116 -7.93 10.80 -4.11
C LEU A 116 -9.35 11.32 -3.85
N VAL A 117 -9.91 11.08 -2.66
CA VAL A 117 -11.19 11.67 -2.26
C VAL A 117 -11.06 13.20 -2.16
N VAL A 118 -9.98 13.69 -1.55
CA VAL A 118 -9.68 15.13 -1.52
C VAL A 118 -9.56 15.68 -2.94
N ALA A 119 -8.88 14.98 -3.84
CA ALA A 119 -8.78 15.40 -5.24
C ALA A 119 -10.14 15.42 -5.94
N ALA A 120 -10.96 14.39 -5.75
CA ALA A 120 -12.30 14.30 -6.34
C ALA A 120 -13.22 15.44 -5.88
N VAL A 121 -13.22 15.76 -4.58
CA VAL A 121 -14.00 16.86 -4.00
C VAL A 121 -13.47 18.21 -4.47
N ALA A 122 -12.15 18.39 -4.53
CA ALA A 122 -11.54 19.63 -5.02
C ALA A 122 -11.90 19.88 -6.50
N PHE A 123 -11.77 18.88 -7.38
CA PHE A 123 -12.18 19.01 -8.78
C PHE A 123 -13.69 19.23 -8.94
N ALA A 124 -14.53 18.56 -8.15
CA ALA A 124 -15.98 18.76 -8.17
C ALA A 124 -16.41 20.18 -7.76
N SER A 125 -15.61 20.83 -6.92
CA SER A 125 -15.86 22.20 -6.43
C SER A 125 -15.11 23.27 -7.22
N GLY A 126 -14.47 22.92 -8.35
CA GLY A 126 -13.73 23.87 -9.20
C GLY A 126 -12.32 24.24 -8.70
N HIS A 127 -11.85 23.67 -7.60
CA HIS A 127 -10.51 23.91 -7.03
C HIS A 127 -9.44 23.07 -7.74
N ALA A 128 -9.18 23.38 -9.03
CA ALA A 128 -8.30 22.58 -9.88
C ALA A 128 -6.88 22.39 -9.31
N VAL A 129 -6.28 23.47 -8.78
CA VAL A 129 -4.92 23.43 -8.22
C VAL A 129 -4.84 22.50 -7.00
N ALA A 130 -5.81 22.59 -6.08
CA ALA A 130 -5.85 21.73 -4.90
C ALA A 130 -6.06 20.26 -5.29
N GLY A 131 -6.92 20.00 -6.27
CA GLY A 131 -7.15 18.65 -6.81
C GLY A 131 -5.89 18.06 -7.43
N ALA A 132 -5.23 18.83 -8.29
CA ALA A 132 -4.00 18.42 -8.96
C ALA A 132 -2.84 18.23 -7.97
N ALA A 133 -2.72 19.11 -6.97
CA ALA A 133 -1.71 18.98 -5.92
C ALA A 133 -1.90 17.70 -5.09
N SER A 134 -3.12 17.41 -4.64
CA SER A 134 -3.42 16.20 -3.87
C SER A 134 -3.11 14.92 -4.66
N ALA A 135 -3.55 14.87 -5.92
CA ALA A 135 -3.31 13.75 -6.82
C ALA A 135 -1.83 13.61 -7.21
N GLY A 136 -1.12 14.73 -7.40
CA GLY A 136 0.31 14.79 -7.66
C GLY A 136 1.15 14.31 -6.48
N VAL A 137 0.76 14.67 -5.25
CA VAL A 137 1.38 14.13 -4.03
C VAL A 137 1.23 12.62 -4.00
N LEU A 138 0.03 12.08 -4.24
CA LEU A 138 -0.17 10.63 -4.36
C LEU A 138 0.73 10.02 -5.43
N ALA A 139 0.78 10.61 -6.63
CA ALA A 139 1.60 10.13 -7.74
C ALA A 139 3.07 10.00 -7.33
N ALA A 140 3.61 11.04 -6.67
CA ALA A 140 4.98 11.08 -6.20
C ALA A 140 5.25 10.02 -5.12
N VAL A 141 4.43 9.96 -4.06
CA VAL A 141 4.66 9.00 -2.97
C VAL A 141 4.45 7.56 -3.42
N ALA A 142 3.40 7.27 -4.18
CA ALA A 142 3.14 5.93 -4.69
C ALA A 142 4.18 5.51 -5.73
N GLY A 143 4.64 6.45 -6.56
CA GLY A 143 5.73 6.23 -7.50
C GLY A 143 7.04 5.90 -6.78
N PHE A 144 7.35 6.63 -5.70
CA PHE A 144 8.48 6.32 -4.84
C PHE A 144 8.38 4.90 -4.26
N VAL A 145 7.21 4.48 -3.75
CA VAL A 145 7.02 3.10 -3.28
C VAL A 145 7.19 2.09 -4.42
N ALA A 146 6.67 2.37 -5.61
CA ALA A 146 6.75 1.48 -6.77
C ALA A 146 8.20 1.25 -7.22
N VAL A 147 9.05 2.28 -7.15
CA VAL A 147 10.46 2.18 -7.55
C VAL A 147 11.33 1.58 -6.45
N THR A 148 11.14 2.01 -5.20
CA THR A 148 12.06 1.69 -4.09
C THR A 148 11.61 0.51 -3.23
N ASN A 149 10.35 0.09 -3.35
CA ASN A 149 9.67 -0.84 -2.44
C ASN A 149 9.58 -0.34 -0.97
N LEU A 150 9.92 0.93 -0.70
CA LEU A 150 9.77 1.53 0.62
C LEU A 150 8.41 2.20 0.73
N CYS A 151 7.46 1.51 1.35
CA CYS A 151 6.17 2.10 1.70
C CYS A 151 6.29 2.87 3.02
N VAL A 152 6.52 4.19 2.94
CA VAL A 152 6.66 5.07 4.12
C VAL A 152 5.51 4.90 5.11
N PRO A 153 4.22 4.86 4.70
CA PRO A 153 3.12 4.58 5.63
C PRO A 153 3.28 3.25 6.37
N SER A 154 3.72 2.19 5.69
CA SER A 154 3.93 0.88 6.33
C SER A 154 5.10 0.91 7.32
N ALA A 155 6.18 1.61 6.98
CA ALA A 155 7.33 1.77 7.86
C ALA A 155 6.92 2.54 9.12
N ILE A 156 6.25 3.69 8.97
CA ILE A 156 5.69 4.46 10.08
C ILE A 156 4.75 3.59 10.91
N PHE A 157 3.88 2.81 10.26
CA PHE A 157 2.98 1.92 10.96
C PHE A 157 3.74 0.93 11.84
N THR A 158 4.72 0.25 11.26
CA THR A 158 5.52 -0.77 11.96
C THR A 158 6.34 -0.15 13.09
N VAL A 159 6.84 1.07 12.93
CA VAL A 159 7.61 1.81 13.94
C VAL A 159 6.72 2.21 15.12
N LEU A 160 5.54 2.78 14.85
CA LEU A 160 4.65 3.31 15.88
C LEU A 160 3.86 2.21 16.62
N TRP A 161 3.43 1.17 15.91
CA TRP A 161 2.53 0.15 16.46
C TRP A 161 3.17 -1.24 16.66
N GLY A 162 4.39 -1.44 16.16
CA GLY A 162 5.15 -2.68 16.26
C GLY A 162 4.83 -3.70 15.16
N ALA A 163 5.75 -4.64 14.92
CA ALA A 163 5.64 -5.60 13.82
C ALA A 163 4.51 -6.64 14.02
N GLY A 164 4.11 -6.93 15.26
CA GLY A 164 2.95 -7.76 15.54
C GLY A 164 1.63 -7.15 15.02
N ARG A 165 1.41 -5.85 15.24
CA ARG A 165 0.23 -5.16 14.67
C ARG A 165 0.36 -4.94 13.17
N ALA A 166 1.57 -4.72 12.68
CA ALA A 166 1.83 -4.58 11.24
C ALA A 166 1.36 -5.82 10.44
N GLN A 167 1.43 -7.01 11.05
CA GLN A 167 0.99 -8.29 10.50
C GLN A 167 -0.52 -8.55 10.61
N ALA A 168 -1.27 -7.70 11.32
CA ALA A 168 -2.71 -7.90 11.50
C ALA A 168 -3.43 -7.96 10.14
N PRO A 169 -4.50 -8.75 10.01
CA PRO A 169 -5.22 -8.92 8.74
C PRO A 169 -5.99 -7.66 8.30
N SER A 170 -6.21 -6.70 9.20
CA SER A 170 -6.97 -5.48 8.92
C SER A 170 -6.50 -4.29 9.77
N LEU A 171 -6.88 -3.07 9.36
CA LEU A 171 -6.62 -1.84 10.14
C LEU A 171 -7.47 -1.72 11.41
N ALA A 172 -8.45 -2.61 11.61
CA ALA A 172 -9.27 -2.63 12.83
C ALA A 172 -8.43 -2.85 14.11
N VAL A 173 -7.19 -3.33 13.98
CA VAL A 173 -6.21 -3.40 15.06
C VAL A 173 -5.88 -2.05 15.70
N LEU A 174 -6.20 -0.94 15.03
CA LEU A 174 -6.03 0.42 15.53
C LEU A 174 -7.24 0.92 16.35
N LEU A 175 -8.39 0.25 16.28
CA LEU A 175 -9.59 0.69 16.99
C LEU A 175 -9.51 0.34 18.49
N PRO A 176 -10.05 1.20 19.38
CA PRO A 176 -10.21 0.86 20.79
C PRO A 176 -11.01 -0.45 20.94
N GLY A 177 -10.42 -1.46 21.57
CA GLY A 177 -11.05 -2.78 21.72
C GLY A 177 -10.69 -3.82 20.66
N GLY A 178 -9.82 -3.49 19.69
CA GLY A 178 -9.20 -4.45 18.77
C GLY A 178 -8.27 -5.43 19.48
N ARG A 179 -8.82 -6.36 20.28
CA ARG A 179 -8.07 -7.43 20.93
C ARG A 179 -7.48 -8.37 19.89
N ARG A 180 -6.24 -8.79 20.15
CA ARG A 180 -5.53 -9.88 19.46
C ARG A 180 -6.42 -11.13 19.53
N ARG A 181 -7.15 -11.43 18.46
CA ARG A 181 -7.68 -12.77 18.21
C ARG A 181 -6.67 -13.50 17.34
#